data_AF-A0A8R1E961-F1
#
_entry.id   AF-A0A8R1E961-F1
#
_cell.length_a   1.000
_cell.length_b   1.000
_cell.length_c   1.000
_cell.angle_alpha   90.00
_cell.angle_beta   90.00
_cell.angle_gamma   90.00
#
_symmetry.space_group_name_H-M   'P 1'
#
loop_
_entity.id
_entity.type
_entity.pdbx_description
1 polymer ?
#
loop_
_entity_poly.entity_id
_entity_poly.type
_entity_poly.pdbx_seq_one_letter_code
_entity_poly.pdbx_strand_id
1 'polypeptide(L)'
;MVSVGRMENAELENEAKFSILLEPNSALANMIILYEHGKLQLSENHTITAIRAKYCLPKLRQHVKKIIAKCVSCQRVSKLPYKYPDMAPLPAMRVTKTRSFEHIGIVGFRPIEYKGLDGDVHKAYSIIYVCMVTRATHIEVVTDQRASSFL
;
A
#
# COMPACT_ATOMS: atom_id res chain seq x y z
N MET A 1 12.17 -35.75 18.35
CA MET A 1 12.32 -35.79 19.82
C MET A 1 11.09 -35.12 20.43
N VAL A 2 10.42 -35.77 21.39
CA VAL A 2 9.21 -35.21 22.03
C VAL A 2 9.63 -34.41 23.25
N SER A 3 9.04 -33.23 23.46
CA SER A 3 9.32 -32.42 24.65
C SER A 3 8.59 -33.00 25.87
N VAL A 4 9.32 -33.31 26.93
CA VAL A 4 8.73 -33.63 28.24
C VAL A 4 8.50 -32.33 28.99
N GLY A 5 7.24 -31.94 29.15
CA GLY A 5 6.82 -30.73 29.86
C GLY A 5 6.05 -31.02 31.15
N ARG A 6 5.61 -29.97 31.86
CA ARG A 6 4.81 -30.08 33.10
C ARG A 6 3.28 -30.04 32.86
N MET A 7 2.85 -30.28 31.62
CA MET A 7 1.45 -30.18 31.17
C MET A 7 0.71 -31.52 31.20
N GLU A 8 1.30 -32.57 31.76
CA GLU A 8 0.77 -33.94 31.76
C GLU A 8 -0.68 -34.05 32.27
N ASN A 9 -1.00 -33.28 33.33
CA ASN A 9 -2.32 -33.29 33.98
C ASN A 9 -3.28 -32.23 33.42
N ALA A 10 -2.89 -31.45 32.40
CA ALA A 10 -3.78 -30.43 31.84
C ALA A 10 -4.94 -31.05 31.04
N GLU A 11 -6.08 -30.38 30.93
CA GLU A 11 -7.17 -30.76 30.02
C GLU A 11 -6.85 -30.33 28.57
N LEU A 12 -5.78 -30.88 28.02
CA LEU A 12 -5.29 -30.62 26.66
C LEU A 12 -5.19 -31.92 25.86
N GLU A 13 -5.16 -31.80 24.54
CA GLU A 13 -4.85 -32.94 23.68
C GLU A 13 -3.42 -33.45 23.94
N ASN A 14 -3.21 -34.76 23.76
CA ASN A 14 -1.91 -35.39 24.00
C ASN A 14 -0.79 -34.77 23.15
N GLU A 15 -1.10 -34.31 21.94
CA GLU A 15 -0.13 -33.62 21.07
C GLU A 15 0.35 -32.28 21.65
N ALA A 16 -0.50 -31.57 22.39
CA ALA A 16 -0.14 -30.33 23.06
C ALA A 16 0.63 -30.58 24.34
N LYS A 17 0.30 -31.67 25.06
CA LYS A 17 1.02 -32.10 26.27
C LYS A 17 2.44 -32.59 25.94
N PHE A 18 2.55 -33.37 24.88
CA PHE A 18 3.75 -34.06 24.44
C PHE A 18 4.13 -33.61 23.04
N SER A 19 4.39 -32.31 22.91
CA SER A 19 4.65 -31.70 21.61
C SER A 19 5.99 -32.11 21.01
N ILE A 20 6.08 -32.07 19.68
CA ILE A 20 7.30 -32.40 18.96
C ILE A 20 8.27 -31.23 19.08
N LEU A 21 9.49 -31.50 19.59
CA LEU A 21 10.54 -30.49 19.65
C LEU A 21 11.08 -30.24 18.24
N LEU A 22 11.00 -28.98 17.81
CA LEU A 22 11.54 -28.52 16.53
C LEU A 22 12.86 -27.82 16.73
N GLU A 23 13.82 -28.10 15.85
CA GLU A 23 15.08 -27.38 15.81
C GLU A 23 14.86 -25.95 15.31
N PRO A 24 15.31 -24.92 16.05
CA PRO A 24 15.22 -23.54 15.61
C PRO A 24 16.03 -23.30 14.33
N ASN A 25 15.54 -22.39 13.47
CA ASN A 25 16.12 -22.10 12.14
C ASN A 25 16.14 -23.25 11.13
N SER A 26 15.53 -24.41 11.42
CA SER A 26 15.40 -25.49 10.44
C SER A 26 14.43 -25.11 9.31
N ALA A 27 14.65 -25.68 8.11
CA ALA A 27 13.74 -25.52 6.98
C ALA A 27 12.32 -26.03 7.32
N LEU A 28 12.24 -27.13 8.09
CA LEU A 28 10.99 -27.71 8.53
C LEU A 28 10.20 -26.79 9.46
N ALA A 29 10.84 -26.15 10.44
CA ALA A 29 10.18 -25.16 11.30
C ALA A 29 9.62 -23.98 10.47
N ASN A 30 10.37 -23.52 9.47
CA ASN A 30 9.92 -22.44 8.58
C ASN A 30 8.69 -22.86 7.76
N MET A 31 8.69 -24.08 7.21
CA MET A 31 7.56 -24.62 6.44
C MET A 31 6.31 -24.79 7.31
N ILE A 32 6.44 -25.29 8.54
CA ILE A 32 5.31 -25.44 9.48
C ILE A 32 4.70 -24.07 9.80
N ILE A 33 5.53 -23.06 10.07
CA ILE A 33 5.03 -21.71 10.36
C ILE A 33 4.27 -21.13 9.18
N LEU A 34 4.80 -21.27 7.96
CA LEU A 34 4.14 -20.80 6.74
C LEU A 34 2.83 -21.54 6.47
N TYR A 35 2.81 -22.85 6.69
CA TYR A 35 1.63 -23.69 6.52
C TYR A 35 0.51 -23.28 7.49
N GLU A 36 0.81 -23.18 8.79
CA GLU A 36 -0.20 -22.80 9.80
C GLU A 36 -0.67 -21.35 9.65
N HIS A 37 0.22 -20.43 9.27
CA HIS A 37 -0.16 -19.06 8.95
C HIS A 37 -1.07 -19.00 7.71
N GLY A 38 -0.76 -19.78 6.67
CA GLY A 38 -1.44 -19.76 5.38
C GLY A 38 -2.88 -20.30 5.38
N LYS A 39 -3.24 -21.20 6.31
CA LYS A 39 -4.58 -21.82 6.36
C LYS A 39 -5.73 -20.81 6.42
N LEU A 40 -5.59 -19.77 7.25
CA LEU A 40 -6.63 -18.76 7.48
C LEU A 40 -6.05 -17.33 7.50
N GLN A 41 -4.83 -17.12 6.99
CA GLN A 41 -4.08 -15.86 7.15
C GLN A 41 -4.10 -15.35 8.60
N LEU A 42 -3.85 -16.30 9.52
CA LEU A 42 -3.95 -16.08 10.95
C LEU A 42 -3.02 -14.94 11.40
N SER A 43 -3.48 -14.17 12.38
CA SER A 43 -2.62 -13.21 13.07
C SER A 43 -1.45 -13.93 13.74
N GLU A 44 -0.35 -13.21 14.02
CA GLU A 44 0.85 -13.79 14.63
C GLU A 44 0.53 -14.61 15.88
N ASN A 45 -0.37 -14.11 16.74
CA ASN A 45 -0.76 -14.79 17.97
C ASN A 45 -1.55 -16.08 17.69
N HIS A 46 -2.44 -16.08 16.71
CA HIS A 46 -3.18 -17.29 16.33
C HIS A 46 -2.27 -18.36 15.74
N THR A 47 -1.31 -17.96 14.88
CA THR A 47 -0.29 -18.89 14.36
C THR A 47 0.55 -19.49 15.49
N ILE A 48 0.96 -18.68 16.48
CA ILE A 48 1.71 -19.17 17.65
C ILE A 48 0.88 -20.21 18.43
N THR A 49 -0.42 -19.95 18.66
CA THR A 49 -1.29 -20.88 19.38
C THR A 49 -1.48 -22.18 18.61
N ALA A 50 -1.72 -22.11 17.29
CA ALA A 50 -1.85 -23.29 16.43
C ALA A 50 -0.57 -24.16 16.46
N ILE A 51 0.60 -23.53 16.42
CA ILE A 51 1.88 -24.27 16.50
C ILE A 51 2.06 -24.90 17.88
N ARG A 52 1.74 -24.18 18.97
CA ARG A 52 1.85 -24.70 20.34
C ARG A 52 0.96 -25.91 20.62
N ALA A 53 -0.10 -26.11 19.84
CA ALA A 53 -0.96 -27.27 19.97
C ALA A 53 -0.26 -28.59 19.60
N LYS A 54 0.84 -28.56 18.83
CA LYS A 54 1.53 -29.78 18.35
C LYS A 54 3.06 -29.73 18.43
N TYR A 55 3.65 -28.53 18.45
CA TYR A 55 5.08 -28.33 18.33
C TYR A 55 5.64 -27.41 19.43
N CYS A 56 6.79 -27.79 19.97
CA CYS A 56 7.59 -26.92 20.81
C CYS A 56 8.76 -26.37 19.98
N LEU A 57 8.73 -25.07 19.70
CA LEU A 57 9.83 -24.35 19.05
C LEU A 57 10.39 -23.30 20.03
N PRO A 58 11.68 -23.39 20.40
CA PRO A 58 12.33 -22.34 21.18
C PRO A 58 12.23 -20.98 20.47
N LYS A 59 11.96 -19.91 21.22
CA LYS A 59 11.78 -18.54 20.67
C LYS A 59 10.72 -18.46 19.55
N LEU A 60 9.67 -19.30 19.62
CA LEU A 60 8.60 -19.39 18.62
C LEU A 60 8.09 -18.03 18.13
N ARG A 61 7.77 -17.11 19.04
CA ARG A 61 7.26 -15.77 18.67
C ARG A 61 8.22 -15.01 17.75
N GLN A 62 9.52 -15.07 18.02
CA GLN A 62 10.54 -14.39 17.21
C GLN A 62 10.61 -15.01 15.80
N HIS A 63 10.54 -16.34 15.70
CA HIS A 63 10.51 -17.04 14.41
C HIS A 63 9.25 -16.74 13.61
N VAL A 64 8.08 -16.83 14.24
CA VAL A 64 6.79 -16.53 13.60
C VAL A 64 6.78 -15.10 13.06
N LYS A 65 7.16 -14.12 13.89
CA LYS A 65 7.24 -12.72 13.47
C LYS A 65 8.19 -12.52 12.29
N LYS A 66 9.37 -13.16 12.30
CA LYS A 66 10.34 -13.08 11.20
C LYS A 66 9.79 -13.64 9.88
N ILE A 67 9.00 -14.71 9.94
CA ILE A 67 8.43 -15.37 8.76
C ILE A 67 7.22 -14.59 8.24
N ILE A 68 6.28 -14.24 9.12
CA ILE A 68 5.07 -13.47 8.75
C ILE A 68 5.45 -12.09 8.20
N ALA A 69 6.51 -11.45 8.72
CA ALA A 69 7.02 -10.20 8.16
C ALA A 69 7.46 -10.31 6.68
N LYS A 70 7.75 -11.52 6.18
CA LYS A 70 8.07 -11.79 4.77
C LYS A 70 6.85 -12.22 3.93
N CYS A 71 5.71 -12.46 4.56
CA CYS A 71 4.48 -12.89 3.88
C CYS A 71 3.92 -11.76 3.00
N VAL A 72 3.77 -12.00 1.70
CA VAL A 72 3.37 -10.97 0.73
C VAL A 72 1.95 -10.46 0.99
N SER A 73 1.01 -11.33 1.35
CA SER A 73 -0.37 -10.92 1.67
C SER A 73 -0.40 -10.02 2.92
N CYS A 74 0.29 -10.41 3.99
CA CYS A 74 0.40 -9.58 5.19
C CYS A 74 1.11 -8.25 4.91
N GLN A 75 2.18 -8.26 4.11
CA GLN A 75 2.88 -7.04 3.72
C GLN A 75 1.98 -6.07 2.95
N ARG A 76 1.15 -6.57 2.03
CA ARG A 76 0.21 -5.73 1.27
C ARG A 76 -0.81 -5.02 2.16
N VAL A 77 -1.26 -5.67 3.22
CA VAL A 77 -2.28 -5.13 4.13
C VAL A 77 -1.67 -4.24 5.22
N SER A 78 -0.47 -4.57 5.71
CA SER A 78 0.10 -3.94 6.91
C SER A 78 1.27 -2.98 6.66
N LYS A 79 1.95 -3.04 5.50
CA LYS A 79 3.06 -2.11 5.24
C LYS A 79 2.52 -0.70 5.05
N LEU A 80 3.19 0.23 5.72
CA LEU A 80 3.01 1.65 5.45
C LEU A 80 3.36 1.96 3.99
N PRO A 81 2.71 2.96 3.38
CA PRO A 81 3.14 3.48 2.08
C PRO A 81 4.62 3.88 2.15
N TYR A 82 5.28 3.89 0.99
CA TYR A 82 6.64 4.39 0.88
C TYR A 82 6.73 5.77 1.55
N LYS A 83 7.81 5.98 2.33
CA LYS A 83 8.10 7.31 2.85
C LYS A 83 8.12 8.26 1.66
N TYR A 84 7.35 9.35 1.77
CA TYR A 84 7.45 10.42 0.79
C TYR A 84 8.91 10.87 0.72
N PRO A 85 9.44 11.12 -0.49
CA PRO A 85 10.75 11.75 -0.60
C PRO A 85 10.71 13.11 0.09
N ASP A 86 11.88 13.58 0.55
CA ASP A 86 12.01 14.93 1.08
C ASP A 86 11.51 15.92 0.02
N MET A 87 10.45 16.67 0.36
CA MET A 87 9.87 17.61 -0.58
C MET A 87 10.77 18.83 -0.69
N ALA A 88 11.18 19.15 -1.91
CA ALA A 88 11.90 20.39 -2.18
C ALA A 88 11.04 21.61 -1.77
N PRO A 89 11.67 22.74 -1.36
CA PRO A 89 10.96 23.98 -1.10
C PRO A 89 10.05 24.38 -2.27
N LEU A 90 8.87 24.92 -1.97
CA LEU A 90 7.97 25.44 -2.99
C LEU A 90 8.64 26.59 -3.75
N PRO A 91 8.46 26.70 -5.09
CA PRO A 91 8.96 27.85 -5.83
C PRO A 91 8.38 29.15 -5.28
N ALA A 92 9.18 30.23 -5.26
CA ALA A 92 8.76 31.55 -4.77
C ALA A 92 7.45 32.02 -5.41
N MET A 93 7.24 31.70 -6.69
CA MET A 93 6.04 31.97 -7.47
C MET A 93 4.73 31.42 -6.87
N ARG A 94 4.80 30.40 -6.01
CA ARG A 94 3.63 29.81 -5.32
C ARG A 94 3.37 30.36 -3.92
N VAL A 95 4.36 31.05 -3.33
CA VAL A 95 4.32 31.44 -1.91
C VAL A 95 4.51 32.94 -1.70
N THR A 96 4.89 33.68 -2.74
CA THR A 96 5.03 35.13 -2.71
C THR A 96 3.69 35.77 -3.09
N LYS A 97 3.25 36.77 -2.33
CA LYS A 97 2.03 37.51 -2.65
C LYS A 97 2.26 38.33 -3.92
N THR A 98 1.43 38.10 -4.92
CA THR A 98 1.41 38.83 -6.20
C THR A 98 -0.02 39.18 -6.57
N ARG A 99 -0.23 39.92 -7.66
CA ARG A 99 -1.58 40.15 -8.18
C ARG A 99 -2.19 38.84 -8.67
N SER A 100 -3.52 38.75 -8.62
CA SER A 100 -4.25 37.60 -9.18
C SER A 100 -3.88 37.40 -10.64
N PHE A 101 -3.65 36.15 -11.04
CA PHE A 101 -3.22 35.75 -12.39
C PHE A 101 -1.88 36.32 -12.86
N GLU A 102 -1.06 36.91 -11.98
CA GLU A 102 0.33 37.31 -12.32
C GLU A 102 1.25 36.11 -12.56
N HIS A 103 0.97 35.02 -11.84
CA HIS A 103 1.64 33.75 -11.99
C HIS A 103 0.61 32.67 -12.28
N ILE A 104 0.66 32.09 -13.47
CA ILE A 104 -0.34 31.14 -13.97
C ILE A 104 0.34 29.80 -14.23
N GLY A 105 -0.25 28.74 -13.70
CA GLY A 105 -0.02 27.38 -14.14
C GLY A 105 -1.04 27.02 -15.21
N ILE A 106 -0.57 26.56 -16.36
CA ILE A 106 -1.43 25.99 -17.39
C ILE A 106 -1.43 24.48 -17.17
N VAL A 107 -2.59 23.93 -16.84
CA VAL A 107 -2.76 22.48 -16.70
C VAL A 107 -3.43 21.96 -17.97
N GLY A 108 -2.75 20.97 -18.56
CA GLY A 108 -3.00 20.49 -19.90
C GLY A 108 -4.35 19.80 -20.11
N PHE A 109 -4.68 19.78 -21.39
CA PHE A 109 -5.98 19.62 -22.00
C PHE A 109 -6.26 18.15 -22.29
N ARG A 110 -7.50 17.73 -22.05
CA ARG A 110 -7.99 16.48 -22.63
C ARG A 110 -8.88 16.82 -23.83
N PRO A 111 -8.64 16.25 -25.01
CA PRO A 111 -9.59 16.40 -26.11
C PRO A 111 -10.95 15.85 -25.67
N ILE A 112 -11.97 16.67 -25.88
CA ILE A 112 -13.38 16.34 -25.73
C ILE A 112 -13.94 16.30 -27.14
N GLU A 113 -14.45 15.14 -27.54
CA GLU A 113 -15.12 14.98 -28.82
C GLU A 113 -16.56 15.50 -28.72
N TYR A 114 -16.99 16.27 -29.70
CA TYR A 114 -18.35 16.77 -29.81
C TYR A 114 -18.86 16.59 -31.24
N LYS A 115 -20.17 16.38 -31.38
CA LYS A 115 -20.82 16.33 -32.70
C LYS A 115 -21.17 17.75 -33.13
N GLY A 116 -20.67 18.15 -34.29
CA GLY A 116 -21.04 19.41 -34.93
C GLY A 116 -22.47 19.37 -35.46
N LEU A 117 -22.98 20.54 -35.85
CA LEU A 117 -24.29 20.65 -36.51
C LEU A 117 -24.32 19.93 -37.87
N ASP A 118 -23.15 19.75 -38.48
CA ASP A 118 -22.96 19.06 -39.76
C ASP A 118 -22.96 17.52 -39.62
N GLY A 119 -23.06 16.99 -38.40
CA GLY A 119 -23.03 15.55 -38.12
C GLY A 119 -21.62 14.96 -37.91
N ASP A 120 -20.57 15.73 -38.24
CA ASP A 120 -19.18 15.34 -38.06
C ASP A 120 -18.71 15.43 -36.60
N VAL A 121 -17.71 14.63 -36.26
CA VAL A 121 -17.07 14.63 -34.94
C VAL A 121 -15.89 15.60 -34.93
N HIS A 122 -15.96 16.59 -34.06
CA HIS A 122 -14.91 17.58 -33.86
C HIS A 122 -14.28 17.42 -32.48
N LYS A 123 -13.08 17.99 -32.30
CA LYS A 123 -12.36 18.01 -31.02
C LYS A 123 -12.37 19.42 -30.45
N ALA A 124 -12.72 19.50 -29.18
CA ALA A 124 -12.50 20.68 -28.35
C ALA A 124 -11.50 20.32 -27.25
N TYR A 125 -10.82 21.33 -26.73
CA TYR A 125 -9.79 21.20 -25.72
C TYR A 125 -10.14 22.17 -24.60
N SER A 126 -10.15 21.68 -23.35
CA SER A 126 -10.32 22.54 -22.18
C SER A 126 -8.96 22.96 -21.61
N ILE A 127 -8.75 24.27 -21.54
CA ILE A 127 -7.59 24.87 -20.87
C ILE A 127 -7.98 25.15 -19.45
N ILE A 128 -7.10 24.86 -18.51
CA ILE A 128 -7.27 25.31 -17.14
C ILE A 128 -6.10 26.21 -16.78
N TYR A 129 -6.39 27.51 -16.64
CA TYR A 129 -5.49 28.50 -16.10
C TYR A 129 -5.66 28.54 -14.59
N VAL A 130 -4.61 28.19 -13.83
CA VAL A 130 -4.61 28.20 -12.38
C VAL A 130 -3.71 29.31 -11.88
N CYS A 131 -4.23 30.27 -11.12
CA CYS A 131 -3.40 31.24 -10.43
C CYS A 131 -2.58 30.53 -9.34
N MET A 132 -1.26 30.66 -9.39
CA MET A 132 -0.34 29.98 -8.48
C MET A 132 -0.42 30.47 -7.03
N VAL A 133 -0.91 31.70 -6.82
CA VAL A 133 -1.00 32.34 -5.50
C VAL A 133 -2.37 32.14 -4.87
N THR A 134 -3.45 32.46 -5.58
CA THR A 134 -4.83 32.37 -5.04
C THR A 134 -5.50 31.01 -5.28
N ARG A 135 -4.93 30.18 -6.17
CA ARG A 135 -5.57 28.97 -6.70
C ARG A 135 -6.88 29.21 -7.44
N ALA A 136 -7.16 30.46 -7.85
CA ALA A 136 -8.29 30.77 -8.72
C ALA A 136 -8.10 30.08 -10.09
N THR A 137 -9.16 29.49 -10.61
CA THR A 137 -9.14 28.74 -11.88
C THR A 137 -10.03 29.41 -12.92
N HIS A 138 -9.47 29.67 -14.10
CA HIS A 138 -10.21 30.08 -15.29
C HIS A 138 -10.15 28.96 -16.33
N ILE A 139 -11.31 28.60 -16.88
CA ILE A 139 -11.44 27.48 -17.82
C ILE A 139 -11.95 28.03 -19.15
N GLU A 140 -11.25 27.69 -20.22
CA GLU A 140 -11.57 28.11 -21.58
C GLU A 140 -11.64 26.88 -22.49
N VAL A 141 -12.57 26.88 -23.44
CA VAL A 141 -12.75 25.78 -24.40
C VAL A 141 -12.32 26.26 -25.77
N VAL A 142 -11.39 25.53 -26.39
CA VAL A 142 -10.76 25.90 -27.66
C VAL A 142 -10.85 24.74 -28.64
N THR A 143 -11.10 25.01 -29.91
CA THR A 143 -11.29 23.99 -30.96
C THR A 143 -10.00 23.62 -31.70
N ASP A 144 -8.92 24.37 -31.49
CA ASP A 144 -7.61 24.16 -32.10
C ASP A 144 -6.50 24.37 -31.05
N GLN A 145 -5.39 23.65 -31.20
CA GLN A 145 -4.21 23.74 -30.31
C GLN A 145 -3.16 24.74 -30.81
N ARG A 146 -3.51 25.60 -31.78
CA ARG A 146 -2.62 26.62 -32.31
C ARG A 146 -2.45 27.77 -31.33
N ALA A 147 -1.25 28.36 -31.32
CA ALA A 147 -0.93 29.55 -30.53
C ALA A 147 -1.91 30.71 -30.75
N SER A 148 -2.42 30.87 -31.97
CA SER A 148 -3.42 31.88 -32.34
C SER A 148 -4.77 31.69 -31.65
N SER A 149 -5.08 30.48 -31.21
CA SER A 149 -6.34 30.17 -30.53
C SER A 149 -6.26 30.46 -29.02
N PHE A 150 -5.14 30.99 -28.54
CA PHE A 150 -4.84 31.31 -27.14
C PHE A 150 -4.46 32.79 -26.92
N LEU A 151 -4.59 33.63 -27.96
CA LEU A 151 -4.27 35.07 -27.97
C LEU A 151 -5.54 35.88 -28.26
#